data_AF-A0A8T0F271-F1
#
_entry.id   AF-A0A8T0F271-F1
#
_cell.length_a   1.000
_cell.length_b   1.000
_cell.length_c   1.000
_cell.angle_alpha   90.00
_cell.angle_beta   90.00
_cell.angle_gamma   90.00
#
_symmetry.space_group_name_H-M   'P 1'
#
loop_
_entity.id
_entity.type
_entity.pdbx_description
1 polymer ?
#
loop_
_entity_poly.entity_id
_entity_poly.type
_entity_poly.pdbx_seq_one_letter_code
_entity_poly.pdbx_strand_id
1 'polypeptide(L)'
;MKNNESTNDYVARARGIATKCHSLGLDVTPRELVYYTVPGLKGKFSKVREILKTQRDKSMDEILEILREEENTCYSPTSTRAEGISAEVFYSRKKQKFWCKALLHLQTPKSHRQGLFLQE
;
A
#
# COMPACT_ATOMS: atom_id res chain seq x y z
N MET A 1 -3.97 1.98 13.80
CA MET A 1 -3.75 0.54 14.03
C MET A 1 -3.35 0.31 15.47
N LYS A 2 -3.98 -0.65 16.17
CA LYS A 2 -3.59 -1.04 17.53
C LYS A 2 -2.35 -1.94 17.48
N ASN A 3 -1.57 -1.99 18.57
CA ASN A 3 -0.25 -2.63 18.56
C ASN A 3 -0.27 -4.14 18.27
N ASN A 4 -1.34 -4.84 18.64
CA ASN A 4 -1.47 -6.30 18.48
C ASN A 4 -2.54 -6.72 17.46
N GLU A 5 -2.82 -5.84 16.53
CA GLU A 5 -3.90 -6.01 15.58
C GLU A 5 -3.33 -6.43 14.22
N SER A 6 -3.95 -7.43 13.59
CA SER A 6 -3.50 -7.88 12.27
C SER A 6 -3.81 -6.84 11.19
N THR A 7 -3.02 -6.85 10.11
CA THR A 7 -3.26 -6.02 8.94
C THR A 7 -4.68 -6.21 8.38
N ASN A 8 -5.13 -7.46 8.33
CA ASN A 8 -6.45 -7.81 7.80
C ASN A 8 -7.56 -7.20 8.66
N ASP A 9 -7.44 -7.30 9.99
CA ASP A 9 -8.41 -6.70 10.91
C ASP A 9 -8.44 -5.17 10.79
N TYR A 10 -7.28 -4.55 10.54
CA TYR A 10 -7.18 -3.11 10.35
C TYR A 10 -7.94 -2.64 9.12
N VAL A 11 -7.70 -3.29 7.99
CA VAL A 11 -8.37 -2.95 6.73
C VAL A 11 -9.85 -3.31 6.79
N ALA A 12 -10.22 -4.45 7.40
CA ALA A 12 -11.61 -4.83 7.59
C ALA A 12 -12.37 -3.79 8.42
N ARG A 13 -11.77 -3.23 9.48
CA ARG A 13 -12.39 -2.14 10.24
C ARG A 13 -12.50 -0.85 9.45
N ALA A 14 -11.50 -0.47 8.66
CA ALA A 14 -11.58 0.70 7.79
C ALA A 14 -12.75 0.56 6.79
N ARG A 15 -12.87 -0.61 6.14
CA ARG A 15 -14.00 -0.92 5.24
C ARG A 15 -15.34 -0.89 5.98
N GLY A 16 -15.41 -1.48 7.18
CA GLY A 16 -16.61 -1.46 8.01
C GLY A 16 -17.05 -0.04 8.40
N ILE A 17 -16.11 0.88 8.61
CA ILE A 17 -16.42 2.30 8.84
C ILE A 17 -17.01 2.92 7.56
N ALA A 18 -16.41 2.68 6.39
CA ALA A 18 -16.97 3.16 5.12
C ALA A 18 -18.39 2.64 4.86
N THR A 19 -18.65 1.37 5.14
CA THR A 19 -20.01 0.80 5.05
C THR A 19 -20.98 1.49 6.00
N LYS A 20 -20.57 1.77 7.25
CA LYS A 20 -21.41 2.53 8.20
C LYS A 20 -21.68 3.95 7.73
N CYS A 21 -20.68 4.64 7.17
CA CYS A 21 -20.85 5.96 6.58
C CYS A 21 -21.88 5.93 5.45
N HIS A 22 -21.80 4.93 4.56
CA HIS A 22 -22.76 4.76 3.47
C HIS A 22 -24.20 4.59 4.00
N SER A 23 -24.41 3.82 5.08
CA SER A 23 -25.72 3.69 5.72
C SER A 23 -26.26 4.99 6.33
N LEU A 24 -25.39 5.95 6.63
CA LEU A 24 -25.77 7.29 7.10
C LEU A 24 -25.95 8.30 5.95
N GLY A 25 -25.86 7.85 4.69
CA GLY A 25 -25.92 8.70 3.51
C GLY A 25 -24.61 9.44 3.19
N LEU A 26 -23.51 9.08 3.86
CA LEU A 26 -22.18 9.62 3.59
C LEU A 26 -21.43 8.63 2.70
N ASP A 27 -21.38 8.91 1.40
CA ASP A 27 -20.62 8.07 0.48
C ASP A 27 -19.12 8.37 0.62
N VAL A 28 -18.34 7.35 0.99
CA VAL A 28 -16.89 7.46 1.14
C VAL A 28 -16.26 6.88 -0.11
N THR A 29 -15.61 7.72 -0.91
CA THR A 29 -14.96 7.24 -2.12
C THR A 29 -13.80 6.29 -1.77
N PRO A 30 -13.45 5.35 -2.66
CA PRO A 30 -12.30 4.46 -2.44
C PRO A 30 -11.00 5.23 -2.15
N ARG A 31 -10.83 6.40 -2.77
CA ARG A 31 -9.67 7.28 -2.58
C ARG A 31 -9.65 7.91 -1.19
N GLU A 32 -10.79 8.37 -0.69
CA GLU A 32 -10.92 8.90 0.67
C GLU A 32 -10.69 7.81 1.70
N LEU A 33 -11.24 6.61 1.48
CA LEU A 33 -11.02 5.48 2.35
C LEU A 33 -9.53 5.17 2.51
N VAL A 34 -8.78 5.16 1.40
CA VAL A 34 -7.32 5.02 1.43
C VAL A 34 -6.64 6.19 2.17
N TYR A 35 -7.05 7.42 1.87
CA TYR A 35 -6.51 8.62 2.49
C TYR A 35 -6.62 8.62 4.02
N TYR A 36 -7.72 8.12 4.58
CA TYR A 36 -7.91 8.01 6.02
C TYR A 36 -7.22 6.77 6.64
N THR A 37 -6.98 5.72 5.85
CA THR A 37 -6.39 4.46 6.34
C THR A 37 -4.87 4.54 6.43
N VAL A 38 -4.20 5.14 5.44
CA VAL A 38 -2.72 5.20 5.37
C VAL A 38 -2.09 5.90 6.59
N PRO A 39 -2.57 7.07 7.06
CA PRO A 39 -1.98 7.76 8.21
C PRO A 39 -2.09 6.96 9.53
N GLY A 40 -3.07 6.07 9.64
CA GLY A 40 -3.31 5.28 10.84
C GLY A 40 -2.35 4.09 11.02
N LEU A 41 -1.49 3.82 10.03
CA LEU A 41 -0.42 2.82 10.09
C LEU A 41 0.69 3.26 11.05
N LYS A 42 1.05 2.40 12.00
CA LYS A 42 2.03 2.69 13.06
C LYS A 42 3.00 1.51 13.26
N GLY A 43 4.08 1.73 14.02
CA GLY A 43 5.06 0.69 14.37
C GLY A 43 5.82 0.15 13.15
N LYS A 44 5.76 -1.17 12.94
CA LYS A 44 6.43 -1.87 11.82
C LYS A 44 6.09 -1.29 10.43
N PHE A 45 4.88 -0.75 10.27
CA PHE A 45 4.43 -0.15 9.01
C PHE A 45 4.78 1.34 8.85
N SER A 46 5.63 1.91 9.72
CA SER A 46 6.01 3.33 9.65
C SER A 46 6.68 3.68 8.31
N LYS A 47 7.53 2.79 7.78
CA LYS A 47 8.17 2.97 6.46
C LYS A 47 7.16 2.89 5.31
N VAL A 48 6.27 1.88 5.36
CA VAL A 48 5.18 1.71 4.39
C VAL A 48 4.30 2.96 4.36
N ARG A 49 3.95 3.52 5.53
CA ARG A 49 3.17 4.77 5.62
C ARG A 49 3.83 5.91 4.87
N GLU A 50 5.13 6.16 5.05
CA GLU A 50 5.82 7.28 4.37
C GLU A 50 5.84 7.10 2.85
N ILE A 51 5.91 5.85 2.37
CA ILE A 51 5.83 5.55 0.93
C ILE A 51 4.40 5.73 0.41
N LEU A 52 3.40 5.21 1.12
CA LEU A 52 2.00 5.33 0.71
C LEU A 52 1.49 6.78 0.74
N LYS A 53 2.08 7.64 1.58
CA LYS A 53 1.81 9.10 1.56
C LYS A 53 2.16 9.76 0.23
N THR A 54 3.23 9.29 -0.43
CA THR A 54 3.68 9.83 -1.72
C THR A 54 2.96 9.18 -2.90
N GLN A 55 2.45 7.95 -2.73
CA GLN A 55 1.77 7.17 -3.77
C GLN A 55 0.25 7.15 -3.55
N ARG A 56 -0.40 8.28 -3.80
CA ARG A 56 -1.82 8.53 -3.46
C ARG A 56 -2.86 7.87 -4.37
N ASP A 57 -2.44 7.27 -5.47
CA ASP A 57 -3.34 6.68 -6.47
C ASP A 57 -3.53 5.16 -6.30
N LYS A 58 -3.02 4.62 -5.19
CA LYS A 58 -3.17 3.20 -4.86
C LYS A 58 -4.56 2.86 -4.41
N SER A 59 -5.04 1.71 -4.86
CA SER A 59 -6.27 1.10 -4.37
C SER A 59 -6.08 0.49 -2.98
N MET A 60 -7.20 0.26 -2.30
CA MET A 60 -7.21 -0.37 -0.98
C MET A 60 -6.65 -1.81 -1.03
N ASP A 61 -6.90 -2.55 -2.12
CA ASP A 61 -6.42 -3.93 -2.27
C ASP A 61 -4.89 -3.99 -2.45
N GLU A 62 -4.32 -3.06 -3.21
CA GLU A 62 -2.86 -2.91 -3.33
C GLU A 62 -2.21 -2.55 -1.99
N ILE A 63 -2.84 -1.66 -1.21
CA ILE A 63 -2.36 -1.32 0.14
C ILE A 63 -2.37 -2.54 1.05
N LEU A 64 -3.45 -3.34 1.00
CA LEU A 64 -3.55 -4.57 1.78
C LEU A 64 -2.43 -5.54 1.39
N GLU A 65 -2.15 -5.69 0.09
CA GLU A 65 -1.05 -6.53 -0.39
C GLU A 65 0.31 -6.08 0.13
N ILE A 66 0.62 -4.78 0.04
CA ILE A 66 1.87 -4.20 0.52
C ILE A 66 2.02 -4.45 2.03
N LEU A 67 0.95 -4.27 2.80
CA LEU A 67 0.97 -4.49 4.24
C LEU A 67 1.20 -5.97 4.59
N ARG A 68 0.59 -6.91 3.86
CA ARG A 68 0.86 -8.35 4.03
C ARG A 68 2.31 -8.71 3.68
N GLU A 69 2.86 -8.14 2.62
CA GLU A 69 4.25 -8.40 2.20
C GLU A 69 5.23 -7.86 3.25
N GLU A 70 4.98 -6.68 3.82
CA GLU A 70 5.78 -6.11 4.92
C GLU A 70 5.64 -6.94 6.21
N GLU A 71 4.45 -7.46 6.51
CA GLU A 71 4.22 -8.35 7.65
C GLU A 71 5.02 -9.65 7.53
N ASN A 72 5.11 -10.21 6.31
CA ASN A 72 5.83 -11.45 6.02
C ASN A 72 7.35 -11.27 5.84
N THR A 73 7.81 -10.13 5.29
CA THR A 73 9.26 -9.86 5.10
C THR A 73 9.98 -9.56 6.42
N CYS A 74 9.25 -9.26 7.49
CA CYS A 74 9.80 -9.09 8.83
C CYS A 74 10.32 -10.41 9.47
N TYR A 75 10.01 -11.58 8.91
CA TYR A 75 10.50 -12.89 9.38
C TYR A 75 11.87 -13.30 8.83
N SER A 76 12.53 -12.43 8.05
CA SER A 76 13.91 -12.67 7.62
C SER A 76 14.88 -12.11 8.68
N PRO A 77 15.56 -12.94 9.49
CA PRO A 77 16.64 -12.42 10.32
C PRO A 77 17.71 -11.89 9.37
N THR A 78 17.96 -10.59 9.39
CA THR A 78 19.17 -10.05 8.76
C THR A 78 20.33 -10.52 9.62
N SER A 79 20.91 -11.65 9.22
CA SER A 79 22.08 -12.28 9.80
C SER A 79 23.31 -11.36 9.71
N THR A 80 23.88 -11.09 10.89
CA THR A 80 25.31 -11.01 11.24
C THR A 80 26.29 -10.25 10.32
N ARG A 81 26.73 -9.09 10.85
CA ARG A 81 28.09 -8.47 10.86
C ARG A 81 28.93 -8.45 9.57
N ALA A 82 29.19 -7.23 9.08
CA ALA A 82 30.54 -6.81 8.67
C ALA A 82 30.64 -5.27 8.76
N GLU A 83 31.61 -4.81 9.56
CA GLU A 83 32.11 -3.44 9.59
C GLU A 83 32.56 -3.06 8.17
N GLY A 84 32.10 -1.92 7.65
CA GLY A 84 32.45 -1.51 6.29
C GLY A 84 31.68 -0.29 5.80
N ILE A 85 32.32 0.86 5.95
CA ILE A 85 31.97 2.19 5.45
C ILE A 85 31.36 2.13 4.03
N SER A 86 30.08 2.49 3.89
CA SER A 86 29.53 3.29 2.78
C SER A 86 28.01 3.37 2.93
N ALA A 87 27.55 4.43 3.59
CA ALA A 87 26.13 4.71 3.78
C ALA A 87 25.38 4.93 2.45
N GLU A 88 26.09 5.16 1.34
CA GLU A 88 25.50 5.48 0.04
C GLU A 88 25.16 4.22 -0.79
N VAL A 89 25.92 3.13 -0.66
CA VAL A 89 25.72 1.91 -1.48
C VAL A 89 24.63 0.98 -0.89
N PHE A 90 24.38 1.05 0.42
CA PHE A 90 23.41 0.19 1.10
C PHE A 90 21.94 0.55 0.79
N TYR A 91 21.64 1.83 0.55
CA TYR A 91 20.28 2.26 0.20
C TYR A 91 19.84 1.90 -1.22
N SER A 92 20.79 1.53 -2.10
CA SER A 92 20.50 1.26 -3.52
C SER A 92 20.06 -0.19 -3.79
N ARG A 93 20.55 -1.16 -3.01
CA ARG A 93 20.26 -2.59 -3.25
C ARG A 93 18.92 -3.06 -2.67
N LYS A 94 18.48 -2.50 -1.54
CA LYS A 94 17.20 -2.88 -0.89
C LYS A 94 15.98 -2.15 -1.51
N LYS A 95 16.21 -1.04 -2.22
CA LYS A 95 15.17 -0.33 -2.99
C LYS A 95 14.77 -1.05 -4.29
N GLN A 96 15.65 -1.81 -4.95
CA GLN A 96 15.30 -2.38 -6.27
C GLN A 96 14.17 -3.42 -6.25
N LYS A 97 14.10 -4.31 -5.26
CA LYS A 97 13.15 -5.43 -5.34
C LYS A 97 11.68 -5.02 -5.14
N PHE A 98 11.41 -4.05 -4.26
CA PHE A 98 10.06 -3.53 -4.02
C PHE A 98 9.60 -2.57 -5.12
N TRP A 99 10.54 -1.76 -5.65
CA TRP A 99 10.26 -0.84 -6.75
C TRP A 99 10.02 -1.58 -8.07
N CYS A 100 10.76 -2.65 -8.37
CA CYS A 100 10.57 -3.40 -9.62
C CYS A 100 9.21 -4.10 -9.69
N LYS A 101 8.66 -4.61 -8.58
CA LYS A 101 7.36 -5.30 -8.57
C LYS A 101 6.18 -4.31 -8.64
N ALA A 102 6.25 -3.20 -7.91
CA ALA A 102 5.28 -2.11 -8.01
C ALA A 102 5.28 -1.44 -9.40
N LEU A 103 6.46 -1.30 -10.04
CA LEU A 103 6.56 -0.85 -11.43
C LEU A 103 6.05 -1.89 -12.43
N LEU A 104 6.22 -3.19 -12.18
CA LEU A 104 5.69 -4.25 -13.06
C LEU A 104 4.16 -4.28 -13.08
N HIS A 105 3.50 -4.08 -11.93
CA HIS A 105 2.04 -3.98 -11.86
C HIS A 105 1.50 -2.73 -12.59
N LEU A 106 2.29 -1.65 -12.67
CA LEU A 106 1.97 -0.46 -13.47
C LEU A 106 2.06 -0.68 -14.99
N GLN A 107 2.72 -1.75 -15.46
CA GLN A 107 3.04 -1.97 -16.86
C GLN A 107 2.14 -3.01 -17.55
N THR A 108 0.96 -3.28 -17.01
CA THR A 108 -0.11 -3.94 -17.77
C THR A 108 -1.05 -2.87 -18.33
N PRO A 109 -0.99 -2.53 -19.64
CA PRO A 109 -2.01 -1.71 -20.24
C PRO A 109 -3.31 -2.53 -20.29
N LYS A 110 -4.29 -2.18 -19.45
CA LYS A 110 -5.69 -2.48 -19.75
C LYS A 110 -6.09 -1.64 -20.98
N SER A 111 -5.76 -2.14 -22.16
CA SER A 111 -6.31 -1.66 -23.42
C SER A 111 -7.81 -1.98 -23.47
N HIS A 112 -8.64 -0.99 -23.12
CA HIS A 112 -9.93 -0.81 -23.76
C HIS A 112 -10.34 0.66 -23.66
N ARG A 113 -9.84 1.47 -24.61
CA ARG A 113 -10.40 2.79 -24.92
C ARG A 113 -11.61 2.60 -25.84
N GLN A 114 -12.62 3.39 -25.54
CA GLN A 114 -13.93 3.49 -26.15
C GLN A 114 -13.89 3.89 -27.64
N GLY A 115 -14.86 3.42 -28.41
CA GLY A 115 -15.23 3.97 -29.71
C GLY A 115 -16.72 4.31 -29.72
N LEU A 116 -17.03 5.60 -29.52
CA LEU A 116 -18.29 6.22 -29.93
C LEU A 116 -18.24 6.36 -31.46
N PHE A 117 -19.25 5.88 -32.17
CA PHE A 117 -19.61 6.41 -33.49
C PHE A 117 -21.13 6.52 -33.58
N LEU A 118 -21.59 7.75 -33.80
CA LEU A 118 -22.91 8.08 -34.32
C LEU A 118 -23.13 7.35 -35.65
N GLN A 119 -24.39 7.01 -35.94
CA GLN A 119 -24.86 6.80 -37.31
C GLN A 119 -26.18 7.56 -37.46
N GLU A 120 -26.27 8.31 -38.56
CA GLU A 120 -27.39 9.16 -38.99
C GLU A 120 -28.66 8.36 -39.29
#